data_AF-A0A561CGG2-F1
#
_entry.id   AF-A0A561CGG2-F1
#
_cell.length_a   1.000
_cell.length_b   1.000
_cell.length_c   1.000
_cell.angle_alpha   90.00
_cell.angle_beta   90.00
_cell.angle_gamma   90.00
#
_symmetry.space_group_name_H-M   'P 1'
#
loop_
_entity.id
_entity.type
_entity.pdbx_description
1 polymer ?
#
loop_
_entity_poly.entity_id
_entity_poly.type
_entity_poly.pdbx_seq_one_letter_code
_entity_poly.pdbx_strand_id
1 'polypeptide(L)'
;MTIYGTKMVRSCLQSAFPVFPMLKNYCSWEWQSLDPGIRQKVEPLHEGAEGTIIVEPVLVSKKPPLYAKSTQELDCQEDIWEVGLVLHNEDSGRCLAYFPTLENITPAIEACLKKADILMVDGTFWSEDELTGMGAAARDARSMGHLPISGPSGTLELLASFPAERKILIHINNSNPILKKDSVERYTLERLGIEVAYDGMEMEV
;
A
#
# COMPACT_ATOMS: atom_id res chain seq x y z
N MET A 1 12.52 -20.19 -1.09
CA MET A 1 12.11 -18.78 -0.96
C MET A 1 10.66 -18.74 -0.49
N THR A 2 10.36 -17.99 0.55
CA THR A 2 8.98 -17.85 1.05
C THR A 2 8.34 -16.63 0.41
N ILE A 3 7.15 -16.80 -0.16
CA ILE A 3 6.36 -15.74 -0.79
C ILE A 3 5.12 -15.51 0.05
N TYR A 4 4.89 -14.26 0.42
CA TYR A 4 3.72 -13.84 1.18
C TYR A 4 2.72 -13.16 0.27
N GLY A 5 1.43 -13.50 0.41
CA GLY A 5 0.38 -12.87 -0.38
C GLY A 5 -1.00 -13.43 -0.08
N THR A 6 -2.04 -12.80 -0.64
CA THR A 6 -3.41 -13.31 -0.52
C THR A 6 -3.63 -14.52 -1.43
N LYS A 7 -4.61 -15.36 -1.09
CA LYS A 7 -4.99 -16.52 -1.94
C LYS A 7 -5.33 -16.10 -3.38
N MET A 8 -5.91 -14.91 -3.55
CA MET A 8 -6.28 -14.38 -4.86
C MET A 8 -5.07 -14.04 -5.71
N VAL A 9 -4.07 -13.40 -5.10
CA VAL A 9 -2.79 -13.12 -5.77
C VAL A 9 -2.11 -14.43 -6.16
N ARG A 10 -2.09 -15.45 -5.28
CA ARG A 10 -1.55 -16.77 -5.62
C ARG A 10 -2.22 -17.39 -6.83
N SER A 11 -3.56 -17.40 -6.84
CA SER A 11 -4.36 -17.95 -7.94
C SER A 11 -4.08 -17.20 -9.24
N CYS A 12 -4.00 -15.87 -9.18
CA CYS A 12 -3.67 -15.01 -10.30
C CYS A 12 -2.28 -15.34 -10.88
N LEU A 13 -1.26 -15.47 -10.03
CA LEU A 13 0.11 -15.82 -10.42
C LEU A 13 0.28 -17.26 -10.94
N GLN A 14 -0.73 -18.11 -10.71
CA GLN A 14 -0.79 -19.47 -11.22
C GLN A 14 -1.50 -19.56 -12.58
N SER A 15 -2.41 -18.62 -12.88
CA SER A 15 -3.35 -18.70 -14.01
C SER A 15 -3.33 -17.45 -14.90
N ALA A 16 -4.03 -16.38 -14.52
CA ALA A 16 -4.22 -15.17 -15.33
C ALA A 16 -2.91 -14.46 -15.68
N PHE A 17 -1.90 -14.53 -14.81
CA PHE A 17 -0.53 -14.09 -15.09
C PHE A 17 0.45 -15.16 -14.61
N PRO A 18 0.77 -16.18 -15.43
CA PRO A 18 1.31 -17.47 -14.98
C PRO A 18 2.81 -17.45 -14.63
N VAL A 19 3.20 -16.60 -13.68
CA VAL A 19 4.57 -16.48 -13.16
C VAL A 19 5.05 -17.80 -12.53
N PHE A 20 4.22 -18.46 -11.73
CA PHE A 20 4.62 -19.72 -11.08
C PHE A 20 4.85 -20.87 -12.05
N PRO A 21 3.97 -21.12 -13.04
CA PRO A 21 4.28 -22.03 -14.14
C PRO A 21 5.61 -21.73 -14.82
N MET A 22 5.91 -20.45 -15.09
CA MET A 22 7.16 -20.04 -15.75
C MET A 22 8.40 -20.33 -14.89
N LEU A 23 8.31 -20.17 -13.57
CA LEU A 23 9.44 -20.32 -12.65
C LEU A 23 9.62 -21.74 -12.08
N LYS A 24 8.70 -22.67 -12.33
CA LYS A 24 8.64 -24.00 -11.71
C LYS A 24 9.97 -24.79 -11.77
N ASN A 25 10.73 -24.64 -12.85
CA ASN A 25 12.00 -25.38 -13.05
C ASN A 25 13.25 -24.58 -12.63
N TYR A 26 13.09 -23.33 -12.19
CA TYR A 26 14.20 -22.46 -11.84
C TYR A 26 14.37 -22.29 -10.33
N CYS A 27 13.26 -22.30 -9.57
CA CYS A 27 13.32 -22.15 -8.12
C CYS A 27 12.18 -22.88 -7.41
N SER A 28 12.45 -23.25 -6.15
CA SER A 28 11.44 -23.74 -5.23
C SER A 28 10.98 -22.61 -4.31
N TRP A 29 9.67 -22.56 -4.09
CA TRP A 29 9.04 -21.54 -3.26
C TRP A 29 7.98 -22.15 -2.37
N GLU A 30 7.77 -21.49 -1.24
CA GLU A 30 6.69 -21.77 -0.30
C GLU A 30 5.76 -20.56 -0.24
N TRP A 31 4.47 -20.81 -0.04
CA TRP A 31 3.47 -19.74 0.04
C TRP A 31 2.95 -19.60 1.45
N GLN A 32 2.97 -18.36 1.95
CA GLN A 32 2.36 -17.99 3.22
C GLN A 32 1.23 -16.99 2.96
N SER A 33 0.04 -17.32 3.43
CA SER A 33 -1.14 -16.48 3.20
C SER A 33 -1.09 -15.21 4.05
N LEU A 34 -1.45 -14.08 3.47
CA LEU A 34 -1.73 -12.84 4.17
C LEU A 34 -3.25 -12.65 4.28
N ASP A 35 -3.82 -13.20 5.34
CA ASP A 35 -5.25 -13.13 5.61
C ASP A 35 -5.53 -12.00 6.61
N PRO A 36 -6.43 -11.03 6.30
CA PRO A 36 -6.72 -9.91 7.19
C PRO A 36 -7.14 -10.34 8.60
N GLY A 37 -6.58 -9.67 9.62
CA GLY A 37 -6.84 -9.97 11.03
C GLY A 37 -6.03 -11.15 11.59
N ILE A 38 -5.27 -11.87 10.76
CA ILE A 38 -4.33 -12.90 11.22
C ILE A 38 -2.92 -12.30 11.24
N ARG A 39 -2.40 -12.11 12.45
CA ARG A 39 -1.01 -11.70 12.66
C ARG A 39 -0.07 -12.89 12.49
N GLN A 40 1.04 -12.69 11.80
CA GLN A 40 2.05 -13.72 11.66
C GLN A 40 3.46 -13.16 11.73
N LYS A 41 4.35 -13.94 12.36
CA LYS A 41 5.78 -13.64 12.38
C LYS A 41 6.37 -13.91 11.00
N VAL A 42 7.19 -13.00 10.52
CA VAL A 42 7.97 -13.20 9.28
C VAL A 42 9.39 -13.58 9.66
N GLU A 43 9.95 -14.52 8.91
CA GLU A 43 11.34 -14.95 9.14
C GLU A 43 12.32 -13.85 8.70
N PRO A 44 13.45 -13.68 9.41
CA PRO A 44 14.52 -12.78 9.00
C PRO A 44 14.94 -13.00 7.54
N LEU A 45 15.03 -11.92 6.77
CA LEU A 45 15.38 -11.98 5.33
C LEU A 45 16.86 -12.31 5.08
N HIS A 46 17.73 -12.15 6.08
CA HIS A 46 19.15 -12.47 5.98
C HIS A 46 19.69 -13.00 7.32
N GLU A 47 20.73 -13.83 7.25
CA GLU A 47 21.45 -14.30 8.42
C GLU A 47 22.04 -13.09 9.18
N GLY A 48 21.69 -12.97 10.47
CA GLY A 48 22.12 -11.85 11.31
C GLY A 48 21.15 -10.68 11.38
N ALA A 49 19.99 -10.72 10.71
CA ALA A 49 18.94 -9.75 10.98
C ALA A 49 18.42 -9.97 12.41
N GLU A 50 18.63 -8.98 13.28
CA GLU A 50 18.12 -8.98 14.64
C GLU A 50 16.69 -8.44 14.67
N GLY A 51 15.90 -8.99 15.57
CA GLY A 51 14.54 -8.55 15.86
C GLY A 51 13.41 -9.36 15.23
N THR A 52 12.27 -9.31 15.91
CA THR A 52 11.06 -10.03 15.51
C THR A 52 10.05 -9.07 14.90
N ILE A 53 9.77 -9.24 13.61
CA ILE A 53 8.70 -8.53 12.93
C ILE A 53 7.44 -9.39 12.86
N ILE A 54 6.33 -8.84 13.36
CA ILE A 54 4.99 -9.38 13.17
C ILE A 54 4.28 -8.56 12.10
N VAL A 55 3.75 -9.24 11.09
CA VAL A 55 2.96 -8.61 10.03
C VAL A 55 1.48 -8.81 10.32
N GLU A 56 0.73 -7.71 10.31
CA GLU A 56 -0.73 -7.67 10.39
C GLU A 56 -1.30 -7.18 9.05
N PRO A 57 -1.89 -8.07 8.24
CA PRO A 57 -2.58 -7.68 7.02
C PRO A 57 -3.91 -7.00 7.32
N VAL A 58 -4.21 -5.93 6.59
CA VAL A 58 -5.46 -5.17 6.68
C VAL A 58 -6.07 -5.08 5.28
N LEU A 59 -7.35 -5.44 5.13
CA LEU A 59 -8.05 -5.37 3.84
C LEU A 59 -8.06 -3.93 3.31
N VAL A 60 -7.62 -3.75 2.07
CA VAL A 60 -7.69 -2.46 1.35
C VAL A 60 -8.69 -2.54 0.20
N SER A 61 -8.51 -3.48 -0.72
CA SER A 61 -9.40 -3.61 -1.88
C SER A 61 -9.68 -5.06 -2.26
N LYS A 62 -10.83 -5.24 -2.90
CA LYS A 62 -11.28 -6.49 -3.52
C LYS A 62 -11.22 -6.41 -5.04
N LYS A 63 -10.64 -5.35 -5.61
CA LYS A 63 -10.61 -5.14 -7.06
C LYS A 63 -9.47 -5.94 -7.69
N PRO A 64 -9.74 -6.85 -8.64
CA PRO A 64 -8.69 -7.53 -9.37
C PRO A 64 -8.00 -6.59 -10.38
N PRO A 65 -6.75 -6.88 -10.75
CA PRO A 65 -6.11 -6.22 -11.89
C PRO A 65 -6.90 -6.50 -13.18
N LEU A 66 -6.84 -5.57 -14.15
CA LEU A 66 -7.67 -5.62 -15.36
C LEU A 66 -7.53 -6.94 -16.15
N TYR A 67 -6.32 -7.49 -16.22
CA TYR A 67 -6.06 -8.74 -16.94
C TYR A 67 -6.66 -9.99 -16.26
N ALA A 68 -6.99 -9.91 -14.96
CA ALA A 68 -7.62 -11.01 -14.23
C ALA A 68 -9.16 -10.97 -14.30
N LYS A 69 -9.76 -9.90 -14.84
CA LYS A 69 -11.22 -9.72 -14.94
C LYS A 69 -11.91 -10.70 -15.90
N SER A 70 -11.19 -11.32 -16.83
CA SER A 70 -11.77 -12.25 -17.82
C SER A 70 -11.99 -13.67 -17.29
N THR A 71 -11.45 -14.00 -16.12
CA THR A 71 -11.70 -15.28 -15.44
C THR A 71 -13.05 -15.18 -14.72
N GLN A 72 -14.14 -15.58 -15.40
CA GLN A 72 -15.55 -15.53 -14.97
C GLN A 72 -15.90 -16.32 -13.69
N GLU A 73 -14.94 -16.83 -12.93
CA GLU A 73 -15.15 -17.70 -11.76
C GLU A 73 -14.84 -17.02 -10.41
N LEU A 74 -14.73 -15.69 -10.37
CA LEU A 74 -14.31 -14.91 -9.20
C LEU A 74 -15.45 -14.04 -8.64
N ASP A 75 -16.67 -14.60 -8.62
CA ASP A 75 -17.87 -13.93 -8.06
C ASP A 75 -18.06 -14.23 -6.57
N CYS A 76 -16.95 -14.40 -5.85
CA CYS A 76 -16.96 -14.56 -4.41
C CYS A 76 -16.78 -13.17 -3.77
N GLN A 77 -17.83 -12.69 -3.07
CA GLN A 77 -17.80 -11.41 -2.36
C GLN A 77 -16.73 -11.31 -1.25
N GLU A 78 -15.95 -12.37 -1.02
CA GLU A 78 -14.88 -12.48 -0.01
C GLU A 78 -13.46 -12.38 -0.59
N ASP A 79 -13.29 -12.16 -1.89
CA ASP A 79 -11.98 -12.20 -2.54
C ASP A 79 -11.11 -10.98 -2.19
N ILE A 80 -10.16 -11.20 -1.29
CA ILE A 80 -9.18 -10.19 -0.84
C ILE A 80 -8.05 -10.11 -1.87
N TRP A 81 -8.05 -9.04 -2.66
CA TRP A 81 -7.03 -8.81 -3.69
C TRP A 81 -5.87 -7.97 -3.19
N GLU A 82 -6.14 -7.05 -2.27
CA GLU A 82 -5.19 -6.06 -1.82
C GLU A 82 -5.27 -5.89 -0.31
N VAL A 83 -4.09 -5.91 0.32
CA VAL A 83 -3.92 -5.69 1.74
C VAL A 83 -2.86 -4.63 1.98
N GLY A 84 -3.11 -3.75 2.93
CA GLY A 84 -2.08 -2.97 3.59
C GLY A 84 -1.45 -3.80 4.70
N LEU A 85 -0.27 -3.40 5.16
CA LEU A 85 0.49 -4.12 6.16
C LEU A 85 0.78 -3.21 7.34
N VAL A 86 0.47 -3.65 8.55
CA VAL A 86 1.06 -3.08 9.76
C VAL A 86 2.20 -3.98 10.20
N LEU A 87 3.42 -3.44 10.19
CA LEU A 87 4.64 -4.14 10.60
C LEU A 87 4.94 -3.75 12.04
N HIS A 88 4.87 -4.70 12.95
CA HIS A 88 5.15 -4.51 14.38
C HIS A 88 6.56 -5.00 14.67
N ASN A 89 7.40 -4.14 15.25
CA ASN A 89 8.69 -4.53 15.79
C ASN A 89 8.51 -4.90 17.27
N GLU A 90 8.60 -6.19 17.58
CA GLU A 90 8.39 -6.67 18.96
C GLU A 90 9.47 -6.20 19.94
N ASP A 91 10.65 -5.86 19.44
CA ASP A 91 11.78 -5.47 20.30
C ASP A 91 11.64 -4.01 20.75
N SER A 92 11.24 -3.12 19.85
CA SER A 92 11.02 -1.69 20.16
C SER A 92 9.58 -1.38 20.61
N GLY A 93 8.63 -2.28 20.30
CA GLY A 93 7.20 -2.06 20.50
C GLY A 93 6.58 -1.06 19.52
N ARG A 94 7.35 -0.59 18.52
CA ARG A 94 6.93 0.38 17.51
C ARG A 94 6.38 -0.31 16.27
N CYS A 95 5.57 0.40 15.50
CA CYS A 95 4.99 -0.15 14.27
C CYS A 95 4.89 0.85 13.11
N LEU A 96 5.01 0.30 11.90
CA LEU A 96 4.89 0.97 10.61
C LEU A 96 3.60 0.53 9.91
N ALA A 97 2.75 1.48 9.55
CA ALA A 97 1.57 1.24 8.72
C ALA A 97 1.89 1.53 7.24
N TYR A 98 1.87 0.49 6.42
CA TYR A 98 2.18 0.52 4.99
C TYR A 98 0.93 0.26 4.14
N PHE A 99 0.44 1.32 3.51
CA PHE A 99 -0.76 1.37 2.67
C PHE A 99 -0.46 2.13 1.37
N PRO A 100 0.34 1.56 0.45
CA PRO A 100 0.81 2.26 -0.75
C PRO A 100 -0.32 2.62 -1.73
N THR A 101 -1.48 1.99 -1.55
CA THR A 101 -2.69 2.19 -2.33
C THR A 101 -3.86 2.25 -1.35
N LEU A 102 -4.79 3.18 -1.55
CA LEU A 102 -5.96 3.39 -0.69
C LEU A 102 -7.16 3.80 -1.52
N GLU A 103 -8.14 2.91 -1.67
CA GLU A 103 -9.41 3.22 -2.32
C GLU A 103 -10.32 4.07 -1.40
N ASN A 104 -10.31 3.74 -0.11
CA ASN A 104 -10.99 4.46 0.95
C ASN A 104 -10.26 4.23 2.29
N ILE A 105 -10.57 5.04 3.29
CA ILE A 105 -10.09 4.82 4.66
C ILE A 105 -11.26 4.26 5.45
N THR A 106 -11.28 2.93 5.58
CA THR A 106 -12.26 2.24 6.42
C THR A 106 -11.94 2.44 7.90
N PRO A 107 -12.88 2.20 8.83
CA PRO A 107 -12.61 2.28 10.26
C PRO A 107 -11.45 1.38 10.72
N ALA A 108 -11.23 0.23 10.06
CA ALA A 108 -10.12 -0.65 10.35
C ALA A 108 -8.77 -0.02 9.94
N ILE A 109 -8.69 0.53 8.73
CA ILE A 109 -7.50 1.25 8.24
C ILE A 109 -7.22 2.47 9.12
N GLU A 110 -8.24 3.27 9.42
CA GLU A 110 -8.10 4.46 10.26
C GLU A 110 -7.58 4.11 11.66
N ALA A 111 -8.08 3.02 12.27
CA ALA A 111 -7.62 2.55 13.57
C ALA A 111 -6.15 2.12 13.55
N CYS A 112 -5.68 1.52 12.45
CA CYS A 112 -4.26 1.20 12.25
C CYS A 112 -3.42 2.47 12.10
N LEU A 113 -3.82 3.40 11.23
CA LEU A 113 -3.09 4.64 10.98
C LEU A 113 -3.01 5.54 12.23
N LYS A 114 -4.03 5.54 13.09
CA LYS A 114 -4.01 6.29 14.36
C LYS A 114 -3.07 5.71 15.42
N LYS A 115 -2.72 4.43 15.31
CA LYS A 115 -1.89 3.72 16.31
C LYS A 115 -0.43 3.55 15.88
N ALA A 116 -0.15 3.69 14.59
CA ALA A 116 1.20 3.50 14.07
C ALA A 116 2.12 4.70 14.33
N ASP A 117 3.39 4.41 14.57
CA ASP A 117 4.43 5.41 14.80
C ASP A 117 4.88 6.06 13.49
N ILE A 118 4.89 5.28 12.41
CA ILE A 118 5.24 5.72 11.07
C ILE A 118 4.13 5.31 10.10
N LEU A 119 3.71 6.24 9.25
CA LEU A 119 2.75 5.99 8.18
C LEU A 119 3.46 6.09 6.83
N MET A 120 3.27 5.08 5.99
CA MET A 120 3.60 5.11 4.56
C MET A 120 2.35 4.84 3.77
N VAL A 121 1.80 5.87 3.14
CA VAL A 121 0.46 5.85 2.57
C VAL A 121 0.42 6.31 1.12
N ASP A 122 -0.65 5.97 0.43
CA ASP A 122 -0.92 6.33 -0.96
C ASP A 122 -0.72 7.83 -1.23
N GLY A 123 0.21 8.13 -2.12
CA GLY A 123 0.54 9.45 -2.64
C GLY A 123 0.35 9.55 -4.15
N THR A 124 -0.47 8.68 -4.75
CA THR A 124 -0.54 8.50 -6.20
C THR A 124 -0.92 9.80 -6.90
N PHE A 125 -2.02 10.44 -6.51
CA PHE A 125 -2.53 11.66 -7.15
C PHE A 125 -2.72 12.80 -6.14
N TRP A 126 -2.33 14.01 -6.53
CA TRP A 126 -2.58 15.22 -5.76
C TRP A 126 -4.05 15.61 -5.77
N SER A 127 -4.70 15.59 -6.94
CA SER A 127 -6.14 15.89 -7.10
C SER A 127 -6.89 14.73 -7.75
N GLU A 128 -8.20 14.72 -7.57
CA GLU A 128 -9.06 13.65 -8.11
C GLU A 128 -9.04 13.62 -9.65
N ASP A 129 -8.95 14.80 -10.26
CA ASP A 129 -8.98 15.04 -11.70
C ASP A 129 -7.59 15.17 -12.33
N GLU A 130 -6.51 14.81 -11.64
CA GLU A 130 -5.13 15.06 -12.10
C GLU A 130 -4.88 14.57 -13.53
N LEU A 131 -5.23 13.31 -13.84
CA LEU A 131 -5.05 12.77 -15.18
C LEU A 131 -6.11 13.21 -16.20
N THR A 132 -7.34 13.45 -15.76
CA THR A 132 -8.43 13.87 -16.65
C THR A 132 -8.25 15.32 -17.08
N GLY A 133 -7.84 16.21 -16.17
CA GLY A 133 -7.50 17.60 -16.42
C GLY A 133 -6.30 17.78 -17.36
N MET A 134 -5.35 16.84 -17.33
CA MET A 134 -4.24 16.78 -18.29
C MET A 134 -4.61 16.14 -19.64
N GLY A 135 -5.79 15.52 -19.76
CA GLY A 135 -6.19 14.73 -20.92
C GLY A 135 -5.38 13.43 -21.11
N ALA A 136 -4.67 12.98 -20.06
CA ALA A 136 -3.81 11.80 -20.09
C ALA A 136 -4.58 10.49 -19.84
N ALA A 137 -5.74 10.57 -19.18
CA ALA A 137 -6.65 9.44 -18.99
C ALA A 137 -8.11 9.88 -18.94
N ALA A 138 -9.03 8.94 -19.19
CA ALA A 138 -10.47 9.15 -19.05
C ALA A 138 -11.00 8.84 -17.63
N ARG A 139 -10.15 8.35 -16.73
CA ARG A 139 -10.50 7.90 -15.38
C ARG A 139 -9.89 8.84 -14.34
N ASP A 140 -10.68 9.20 -13.34
CA ASP A 140 -10.25 9.94 -12.16
C ASP A 140 -9.52 9.05 -11.14
N ALA A 141 -8.92 9.66 -10.11
CA ALA A 141 -8.18 8.95 -9.06
C ALA A 141 -9.03 7.85 -8.39
N ARG A 142 -10.27 8.16 -8.01
CA ARG A 142 -11.14 7.25 -7.24
C ARG A 142 -11.58 6.04 -8.06
N SER A 143 -11.89 6.22 -9.34
CA SER A 143 -12.23 5.12 -10.26
C SER A 143 -11.03 4.20 -10.53
N MET A 144 -9.81 4.69 -10.29
CA MET A 144 -8.59 3.88 -10.31
C MET A 144 -8.26 3.24 -8.95
N GLY A 145 -9.03 3.53 -7.90
CA GLY A 145 -8.81 2.96 -6.56
C GLY A 145 -7.86 3.77 -5.68
N HIS A 146 -7.68 5.06 -5.95
CA HIS A 146 -6.81 5.94 -5.19
C HIS A 146 -7.59 7.11 -4.59
N LEU A 147 -7.32 7.41 -3.31
CA LEU A 147 -7.75 8.66 -2.68
C LEU A 147 -6.81 9.80 -3.10
N PRO A 148 -7.34 10.94 -3.56
CA PRO A 148 -6.50 12.09 -3.83
C PRO A 148 -5.89 12.63 -2.52
N ILE A 149 -4.69 13.20 -2.60
CA ILE A 149 -4.03 13.82 -1.46
C ILE A 149 -4.85 15.05 -1.00
N SER A 150 -5.18 15.93 -1.95
CA SER A 150 -5.85 17.20 -1.69
C SER A 150 -7.33 17.20 -2.09
N GLY A 151 -8.02 18.29 -1.76
CA GLY A 151 -9.42 18.50 -2.12
C GLY A 151 -10.41 17.93 -1.10
N PRO A 152 -11.73 18.06 -1.38
CA PRO A 152 -12.77 17.54 -0.49
C PRO A 152 -12.61 16.03 -0.29
N SER A 153 -12.51 15.61 0.97
CA SER A 153 -12.27 14.21 1.33
C SER A 153 -10.95 13.62 0.79
N GLY A 154 -9.94 14.47 0.62
CA GLY A 154 -8.55 14.06 0.39
C GLY A 154 -7.88 13.56 1.67
N THR A 155 -6.76 12.86 1.54
CA THR A 155 -6.05 12.27 2.69
C THR A 155 -5.27 13.28 3.51
N LEU A 156 -4.99 14.48 2.97
CA LEU A 156 -4.07 15.46 3.56
C LEU A 156 -4.44 15.88 4.98
N GLU A 157 -5.66 16.38 5.18
CA GLU A 157 -6.12 16.88 6.50
C GLU A 157 -6.20 15.74 7.53
N LEU A 158 -6.63 14.56 7.08
CA LEU A 158 -6.75 13.39 7.92
C LEU A 158 -5.36 12.90 8.38
N LEU A 159 -4.40 12.77 7.48
CA LEU A 159 -3.02 12.39 7.80
C LEU A 159 -2.36 13.42 8.73
N ALA A 160 -2.57 14.71 8.48
CA ALA A 160 -2.08 15.77 9.35
C ALA A 160 -2.60 15.62 10.79
N SER A 161 -3.84 15.17 10.97
CA SER A 161 -4.48 14.97 12.28
C SER A 161 -3.97 13.76 13.08
N PHE A 162 -3.32 12.79 12.43
CA PHE A 162 -2.86 11.57 13.10
C PHE A 162 -1.62 11.80 13.96
N PRO A 163 -1.45 11.06 15.07
CA PRO A 163 -0.38 11.29 16.03
C PRO A 163 0.98 10.72 15.62
N ALA A 164 1.06 10.00 14.49
CA ALA A 164 2.28 9.36 14.01
C ALA A 164 3.46 10.35 13.93
N GLU A 165 4.64 9.88 14.32
CA GLU A 165 5.88 10.64 14.33
C GLU A 165 6.29 11.02 12.90
N ARG A 166 6.12 10.10 11.95
CA ARG A 166 6.42 10.33 10.54
C ARG A 166 5.26 9.92 9.65
N LYS A 167 4.97 10.75 8.64
CA LYS A 167 3.89 10.56 7.66
C LYS A 167 4.49 10.71 6.29
N ILE A 168 4.49 9.65 5.50
CA ILE A 168 5.24 9.57 4.25
C ILE A 168 4.28 9.15 3.13
N LEU A 169 4.23 9.94 2.06
CA LEU A 169 3.53 9.58 0.84
C LEU A 169 4.43 8.71 -0.05
N ILE A 170 3.92 7.57 -0.53
CA ILE A 170 4.62 6.64 -1.43
C ILE A 170 3.73 6.29 -2.63
N HIS A 171 4.26 5.54 -3.62
CA HIS A 171 3.55 5.13 -4.83
C HIS A 171 3.04 6.33 -5.64
N ILE A 172 3.93 7.28 -5.90
CA ILE A 172 3.58 8.59 -6.46
C ILE A 172 3.51 8.49 -7.98
N ASN A 173 2.40 8.94 -8.58
CA ASN A 173 2.31 8.95 -10.03
C ASN A 173 3.20 10.04 -10.65
N ASN A 174 3.71 9.78 -11.85
CA ASN A 174 4.62 10.70 -12.55
C ASN A 174 4.01 12.09 -12.86
N SER A 175 2.68 12.20 -12.93
CA SER A 175 1.97 13.47 -13.13
C SER A 175 1.88 14.32 -11.86
N ASN A 176 2.17 13.75 -10.69
CA ASN A 176 1.86 14.37 -9.43
C ASN A 176 2.79 15.57 -9.15
N PRO A 177 2.27 16.78 -8.92
CA PRO A 177 3.08 17.99 -8.73
C PRO A 177 3.98 17.94 -7.48
N ILE A 178 3.75 17.03 -6.53
CA ILE A 178 4.61 16.88 -5.34
C ILE A 178 6.03 16.39 -5.67
N LEU A 179 6.23 15.83 -6.88
CA LEU A 179 7.53 15.43 -7.40
C LEU A 179 8.39 16.66 -7.77
N LYS A 180 7.76 17.79 -8.07
CA LYS A 180 8.45 19.06 -8.28
C LYS A 180 8.75 19.69 -6.91
N LYS A 181 10.04 19.73 -6.53
CA LYS A 181 10.49 20.16 -5.19
C LYS A 181 10.07 21.58 -4.81
N ASP A 182 9.95 22.47 -5.78
CA ASP A 182 9.57 23.89 -5.62
C ASP A 182 8.06 24.14 -5.87
N SER A 183 7.23 23.09 -5.89
CA SER A 183 5.79 23.23 -6.08
C SER A 183 5.08 23.70 -4.80
N VAL A 184 3.90 24.32 -4.97
CA VAL A 184 3.08 24.78 -3.85
C VAL A 184 2.56 23.57 -3.06
N GLU A 185 2.29 22.48 -3.76
CA GLU A 185 1.87 21.20 -3.24
C GLU A 185 2.95 20.60 -2.34
N ARG A 186 4.21 20.61 -2.79
CA ARG A 186 5.34 20.17 -1.99
C ARG A 186 5.51 20.98 -0.71
N TYR A 187 5.45 22.32 -0.82
CA TYR A 187 5.51 23.21 0.34
C TYR A 187 4.35 23.00 1.32
N THR A 188 3.16 22.67 0.80
CA THR A 188 1.98 22.38 1.63
C THR A 188 2.19 21.11 2.47
N LEU A 189 2.76 20.05 1.87
CA LEU A 189 3.09 18.82 2.60
C LEU A 189 4.11 19.07 3.71
N GLU A 190 5.19 19.82 3.41
CA GLU A 190 6.24 20.14 4.37
C GLU A 190 5.70 20.92 5.58
N ARG A 191 4.79 21.88 5.34
CA ARG A 191 4.13 22.63 6.42
C ARG A 191 3.24 21.78 7.33
N LEU A 192 2.76 20.65 6.82
CA LEU A 192 1.93 19.70 7.56
C LEU A 192 2.75 18.54 8.13
N GLY A 193 4.08 18.57 7.99
CA GLY A 193 4.96 17.51 8.46
C GLY A 193 4.78 16.19 7.70
N ILE A 194 4.36 16.28 6.43
CA ILE A 194 4.19 15.12 5.56
C ILE A 194 5.36 15.06 4.58
N GLU A 195 6.06 13.93 4.61
CA GLU A 195 7.19 13.61 3.76
C GLU A 195 6.71 12.95 2.46
N VAL A 196 7.60 12.93 1.47
CA VAL A 196 7.38 12.27 0.19
C VAL A 196 8.53 11.31 -0.03
N ALA A 197 8.22 10.03 -0.18
CA ALA A 197 9.20 8.96 -0.37
C ALA A 197 10.04 9.19 -1.63
N TYR A 198 11.26 8.64 -1.61
CA TYR A 198 12.19 8.65 -2.72
C TYR A 198 12.98 7.34 -2.75
N ASP A 199 13.49 6.99 -3.91
CA ASP A 199 14.30 5.78 -4.07
C ASP A 199 15.57 5.86 -3.21
N GLY A 200 15.81 4.83 -2.40
CA GLY A 200 16.92 4.79 -1.45
C GLY A 200 16.60 5.42 -0.08
N MET A 201 15.35 5.81 0.18
CA MET A 201 14.92 6.22 1.52
C MET A 201 15.03 5.05 2.50
N GLU A 202 15.82 5.24 3.56
CA GLU A 202 15.94 4.30 4.68
C GLU A 202 15.22 4.84 5.92
N MET A 203 14.71 3.92 6.75
CA MET A 203 14.00 4.25 7.97
C MET A 203 14.28 3.22 9.05
N GLU A 204 14.24 3.68 10.30
CA GLU A 204 14.34 2.85 11.49
C GLU A 204 13.00 2.88 12.22
N VAL A 205 12.55 1.72 12.71
CA VAL A 205 11.25 1.52 13.37
C VAL A 205 11.44 0.92 14.76
#